data_AF-A0A5D3FB69-F1
#
_entry.id   AF-A0A5D3FB69-F1
#
_cell.length_a   1.000
_cell.length_b   1.000
_cell.length_c   1.000
_cell.angle_alpha   90.00
_cell.angle_beta   90.00
_cell.angle_gamma   90.00
#
_symmetry.space_group_name_H-M   'P 1'
#
loop_
_entity.id
_entity.type
_entity.pdbx_description
1 polymer ?
#
loop_
_entity_poly.entity_id
_entity_poly.type
_entity_poly.pdbx_seq_one_letter_code
_entity_poly.pdbx_strand_id
1 'polypeptide(L)'
;MTPPNSEVLELATAIREALDVPVADSSGHGARLAEEMLRLERAALVRGALRGLTDGVATVSTATATIREALAEMPVTYPVHQRAEVSP
;
A
#
# COMPACT_ATOMS: atom_id res chain seq x y z
N MET A 1 -25.94 -9.63 -4.01
CA MET A 1 -25.82 -9.34 -2.56
C MET A 1 -24.95 -8.13 -2.39
N THR A 2 -25.33 -7.19 -1.52
CA THR A 2 -24.51 -6.01 -1.19
C THR A 2 -23.51 -6.40 -0.11
N PRO A 3 -22.20 -6.08 -0.23
CA PRO A 3 -21.22 -6.37 0.80
C PRO A 3 -21.54 -5.61 2.09
N PRO A 4 -21.24 -6.17 3.27
CA PRO A 4 -21.39 -5.46 4.54
C PRO A 4 -20.46 -4.24 4.57
N ASN A 5 -20.90 -3.17 5.23
CA ASN A 5 -20.12 -1.92 5.33
C ASN A 5 -18.72 -2.13 5.91
N SER A 6 -18.53 -3.10 6.81
CA SER A 6 -17.22 -3.44 7.38
C SER A 6 -16.22 -3.91 6.33
N GLU A 7 -16.64 -4.74 5.37
CA GLU A 7 -15.76 -5.23 4.30
C GLU A 7 -15.32 -4.08 3.38
N VAL A 8 -16.22 -3.15 3.08
CA VAL A 8 -15.92 -1.98 2.26
C VAL A 8 -14.94 -1.05 2.98
N LEU A 9 -15.09 -0.86 4.30
CA LEU A 9 -14.17 -0.08 5.13
C LEU A 9 -12.78 -0.73 5.22
N GLU A 10 -12.72 -2.05 5.33
CA GLU A 10 -11.46 -2.80 5.31
C GLU A 10 -10.75 -2.68 3.97
N LEU A 11 -11.48 -2.78 2.85
CA LEU A 11 -10.95 -2.54 1.51
C LEU A 11 -10.38 -1.12 1.38
N ALA A 12 -11.15 -0.11 1.80
CA ALA A 12 -10.70 1.28 1.77
C ALA A 12 -9.44 1.51 2.62
N THR A 13 -9.34 0.81 3.75
CA THR A 13 -8.16 0.86 4.62
C THR A 13 -6.94 0.23 3.94
N ALA A 14 -7.09 -0.94 3.32
CA ALA A 14 -6.01 -1.60 2.58
C ALA A 14 -5.53 -0.75 1.39
N ILE A 15 -6.45 -0.10 0.65
CA ILE A 15 -6.10 0.82 -0.44
C ILE A 15 -5.32 2.02 0.09
N ARG A 16 -5.75 2.62 1.20
CA ARG A 16 -5.04 3.75 1.82
C ARG A 16 -3.61 3.35 2.19
N GLU A 17 -3.43 2.22 2.87
CA GLU A 17 -2.10 1.72 3.25
C GLU A 17 -1.20 1.42 2.04
N ALA A 18 -1.78 0.91 0.94
CA ALA A 18 -1.03 0.66 -0.28
C ALA A 18 -0.54 1.95 -0.95
N LEU A 19 -1.37 2.99 -0.97
CA LEU A 19 -1.06 4.25 -1.64
C LEU A 19 -0.28 5.24 -0.77
N ASP A 20 -0.33 5.09 0.56
CA ASP A 20 0.41 5.90 1.51
C ASP A 20 1.87 5.42 1.62
N VAL A 21 2.62 5.62 0.52
CA VAL A 21 4.06 5.34 0.47
C VAL A 21 4.81 6.55 1.01
N PRO A 22 5.51 6.43 2.15
CA PRO A 22 6.27 7.53 2.74
C PRO A 22 7.29 8.04 1.73
N VAL A 23 7.34 9.37 1.54
CA VAL A 23 8.47 10.00 0.85
C VAL A 23 9.62 9.97 1.85
N ALA A 24 10.66 9.19 1.61
CA ALA A 24 11.85 9.35 2.43
C ALA A 24 12.49 10.69 2.04
N ASP A 25 13.00 11.44 3.01
CA ASP A 25 13.75 12.69 2.76
C ASP A 25 15.15 12.39 2.20
N SER A 26 15.22 11.43 1.29
CA SER A 26 16.42 10.92 0.68
C SER A 26 16.81 11.87 -0.46
N SER A 27 17.92 12.58 -0.28
CA SER A 27 18.46 13.53 -1.25
C SER A 27 19.12 12.87 -2.46
N GLY A 28 19.17 11.52 -2.50
CA GLY A 28 19.76 10.75 -3.58
C GLY A 28 18.76 10.42 -4.71
N HIS A 29 19.12 10.71 -5.95
CA HIS A 29 18.30 10.44 -7.14
C HIS A 29 17.85 8.96 -7.25
N GLY A 30 18.71 8.00 -6.88
CA GLY A 30 18.38 6.57 -6.90
C GLY A 30 17.33 6.16 -5.87
N ALA A 31 17.32 6.78 -4.69
CA ALA A 31 16.32 6.51 -3.66
C ALA A 31 14.95 7.06 -4.06
N ARG A 32 14.90 8.26 -4.67
CA ARG A 32 13.67 8.81 -5.25
C ARG A 32 13.09 7.96 -6.37
N LEU A 33 13.93 7.38 -7.23
CA LEU A 33 13.47 6.47 -8.29
C LEU A 33 12.89 5.17 -7.72
N ALA A 34 13.56 4.57 -6.73
CA ALA A 34 13.06 3.37 -6.07
C ALA A 34 11.72 3.61 -5.35
N GLU A 35 11.56 4.75 -4.68
CA GLU A 35 10.29 5.17 -4.08
C GLU A 35 9.18 5.33 -5.12
N GLU A 36 9.48 5.96 -6.25
CA GLU A 36 8.49 6.16 -7.31
C GLU A 36 8.11 4.83 -7.98
N MET A 37 9.07 3.93 -8.20
CA MET A 37 8.78 2.58 -8.69
C MET A 37 7.88 1.81 -7.71
N LEU A 38 8.16 1.88 -6.41
CA LEU A 38 7.34 1.24 -5.38
C LEU A 38 5.92 1.82 -5.35
N ARG A 39 5.76 3.15 -5.49
CA ARG A 39 4.44 3.79 -5.62
C ARG A 39 3.68 3.27 -6.84
N LEU A 40 4.34 3.21 -7.99
CA LEU A 40 3.72 2.74 -9.24
C LEU A 40 3.29 1.27 -9.15
N GLU A 41 4.13 0.43 -8.55
CA GLU A 41 3.86 -1.00 -8.33
C GLU A 41 2.64 -1.21 -7.41
N ARG A 42 2.63 -0.55 -6.24
CA ARG A 42 1.49 -0.59 -5.31
C ARG A 42 0.20 -0.05 -5.92
N ALA A 43 0.30 1.04 -6.71
CA ALA A 43 -0.85 1.59 -7.42
C ALA A 43 -1.36 0.65 -8.53
N ALA A 44 -0.48 -0.06 -9.23
CA ALA A 44 -0.87 -1.06 -10.21
C ALA A 44 -1.62 -2.22 -9.56
N LEU A 45 -1.17 -2.65 -8.38
CA LEU A 45 -1.83 -3.69 -7.61
C LEU A 45 -3.25 -3.29 -7.18
N VAL A 46 -3.42 -2.09 -6.61
CA VAL A 46 -4.73 -1.56 -6.25
C VAL A 46 -5.66 -1.49 -7.47
N ARG A 47 -5.15 -1.03 -8.62
CA ARG A 47 -5.93 -0.99 -9.86
C ARG A 47 -6.37 -2.39 -10.30
N GLY A 48 -5.50 -3.39 -10.23
CA GLY A 48 -5.82 -4.78 -10.55
C GLY A 48 -6.94 -5.33 -9.65
N ALA A 49 -6.86 -5.09 -8.34
CA ALA A 49 -7.87 -5.52 -7.39
C ALA A 49 -9.24 -4.85 -7.66
N LEU A 50 -9.26 -3.53 -7.88
CA LEU A 50 -10.48 -2.79 -8.23
C LEU A 50 -11.06 -3.25 -9.55
N ARG A 51 -10.21 -3.55 -10.54
CA ARG A 51 -10.65 -4.08 -11.84
C ARG A 51 -11.33 -5.44 -11.69
N GLY A 52 -10.78 -6.32 -10.84
CA GLY A 52 -11.40 -7.60 -10.53
C GLY A 52 -12.81 -7.46 -9.95
N LEU A 53 -13.04 -6.42 -9.13
CA LEU A 53 -14.37 -6.10 -8.60
C LEU A 53 -15.32 -5.62 -9.71
N THR A 54 -14.86 -4.70 -10.56
CA THR A 54 -15.71 -4.14 -11.65
C THR A 54 -16.06 -5.18 -12.70
N ASP A 55 -15.15 -6.10 -12.97
CA ASP A 55 -15.35 -7.19 -13.93
C ASP A 55 -16.16 -8.35 -13.33
N GLY A 56 -16.49 -8.30 -12.02
CA GLY A 56 -17.26 -9.32 -11.33
C GLY A 56 -16.52 -10.64 -11.08
N VAL A 57 -15.19 -10.64 -11.25
CA VAL A 57 -14.33 -11.83 -11.05
C VAL A 57 -13.78 -11.95 -9.63
N ALA A 58 -13.82 -10.86 -8.85
CA ALA A 58 -13.41 -10.83 -7.45
C ALA A 58 -14.53 -10.32 -6.55
N THR A 59 -14.47 -10.70 -5.27
CA THR A 59 -15.30 -10.12 -4.20
C THR A 59 -14.53 -9.04 -3.45
N VAL A 60 -15.22 -8.20 -2.67
CA VAL A 60 -14.59 -7.21 -1.80
C VAL A 60 -13.56 -7.87 -0.88
N SER A 61 -13.91 -8.99 -0.24
CA SER A 61 -13.01 -9.77 0.60
C SER A 61 -11.77 -10.25 -0.16
N THR A 62 -11.92 -10.81 -1.36
CA THR A 62 -10.80 -11.28 -2.19
C THR A 62 -9.87 -10.14 -2.61
N ALA A 63 -10.44 -8.98 -2.98
CA ALA A 63 -9.67 -7.79 -3.34
C ALA A 63 -8.88 -7.25 -2.13
N THR A 64 -9.49 -7.20 -0.95
CA THR A 64 -8.80 -6.81 0.30
C THR A 64 -7.65 -7.75 0.62
N ALA A 65 -7.88 -9.07 0.57
CA ALA A 65 -6.84 -10.06 0.85
C ALA A 65 -5.66 -9.93 -0.11
N THR A 66 -5.94 -9.77 -1.42
CA THR A 66 -4.91 -9.57 -2.45
C THR A 66 -4.02 -8.35 -2.16
N ILE A 67 -4.62 -7.23 -1.73
CA ILE A 67 -3.85 -6.04 -1.36
C ILE A 67 -3.00 -6.29 -0.12
N ARG A 68 -3.58 -6.88 0.93
CA ARG A 68 -2.88 -7.15 2.19
C ARG A 68 -1.68 -8.10 2.00
N GLU A 69 -1.87 -9.17 1.24
CA GLU A 69 -0.83 -10.16 0.95
C GLU A 69 0.35 -9.50 0.22
N ALA A 70 0.09 -8.75 -0.84
CA ALA A 70 1.16 -8.09 -1.56
C ALA A 70 1.87 -6.98 -0.77
N LEU A 71 1.15 -6.27 0.11
CA LEU A 71 1.80 -5.32 1.02
C LEU A 71 2.72 -6.01 2.03
N ALA A 72 2.40 -7.24 2.45
CA ALA A 72 3.28 -8.03 3.31
C ALA A 72 4.55 -8.48 2.57
N GLU A 73 4.47 -8.73 1.26
CA GLU A 73 5.61 -9.09 0.41
C GLU A 73 6.47 -7.88 -0.01
N MET A 74 5.92 -6.66 0.08
CA MET A 74 6.59 -5.41 -0.25
C MET A 74 6.78 -4.51 0.99
N PRO A 75 7.57 -4.93 1.99
CA PRO A 75 7.73 -4.15 3.22
C PRO A 75 8.36 -2.79 2.92
N VAL A 76 7.66 -1.69 3.23
CA VAL A 76 8.29 -0.38 3.27
C VAL A 76 9.17 -0.34 4.51
N THR A 77 10.49 -0.32 4.32
CA THR A 77 11.39 0.08 5.39
C THR A 77 11.27 1.58 5.57
N TYR A 78 10.57 2.02 6.62
CA TYR A 78 10.70 3.37 7.11
C TYR A 78 12.15 3.58 7.57
N PRO A 79 12.87 4.60 7.09
CA PRO A 79 14.01 5.07 7.85
C PRO A 79 13.44 5.63 9.14
N VAL A 80 13.44 4.81 10.19
CA VAL A 80 13.28 5.30 11.55
C VAL A 80 14.48 6.21 11.75
N HIS A 81 14.28 7.51 11.66
CA HIS A 81 15.21 8.44 12.29
C HIS A 81 15.22 8.04 13.76
N GLN A 82 16.19 7.19 14.14
CA GLN A 82 16.61 7.09 15.52
C GLN A 82 17.05 8.51 15.83
N ARG A 83 16.16 9.25 16.51
CA ARG A 83 16.57 10.45 17.23
C ARG A 83 17.70 9.95 18.10
N ALA A 84 18.93 10.25 17.71
CA ALA A 84 20.07 10.09 18.57
C ALA A 84 19.64 10.75 19.88
N GLU A 85 19.50 9.95 20.93
CA GLU A 85 19.46 10.44 22.29
C GLU A 85 20.73 11.26 22.45
N VAL A 86 20.62 12.57 22.26
CA VAL A 86 21.68 13.47 22.66
C VAL A 86 21.51 13.58 24.17
N SER A 87 22.29 12.77 24.88
CA SER A 87 22.58 12.92 26.31
C SER A 87 24.10 13.06 26.42
N PRO A 88 24.66 13.90 27.33
CA PRO A 88 24.04 14.74 28.37
C PRO A 88 24.09 16.25 28.10
#